data_AF-A0A671NLR3-F1
#
_entry.id   AF-A0A671NLR3-F1
#
_cell.length_a   1.000
_cell.length_b   1.000
_cell.length_c   1.000
_cell.angle_alpha   90.00
_cell.angle_beta   90.00
_cell.angle_gamma   90.00
#
_symmetry.space_group_name_H-M   'P 1'
#
loop_
_entity.id
_entity.type
_entity.pdbx_description
1 polymer ?
#
loop_
_entity_poly.entity_id
_entity_poly.type
_entity_poly.pdbx_seq_one_letter_code
_entity_poly.pdbx_strand_id
1 'polypeptide(L)'
;MLVGLHRSFNLSLRGRFTNISDAELDERVYQVVSNNDSLGPEAVRARLFGEGLLVQRRRVRRSMLRTNPEGAASRAMSSRLHRRTYRVAGPNSLWHLDDFFFIIHFTLKLVTFLEASYNRSSTVMEKFVKAVDQYGVPSRVRCDQGGENNTVCLFMEVFRGSARGSALRGRSTHNQRIERLWGDVWRGVVNVYHSLFTLLEVDVVVDCNNENHLWALHYIYLPRINRDLNLFVNQWNHHCLRTARYMSPYQIFVRGCLRQQAQNLTGIQGVFGDEQPAQLEAEVPYSPQLPAFSWPDRVEVPLNEYALDNDRLAELQQRVDPLGGQRDGRGVDLLQEVIIFLDSL
;
A
#
# COMPACT_ATOMS: atom_id res chain seq x y z
N MET A 1 26.83 0.31 11.94
CA MET A 1 25.82 -0.46 11.19
C MET A 1 24.43 -0.43 11.83
N LEU A 2 24.25 -0.78 13.12
CA LEU A 2 22.97 -0.65 13.86
C LEU A 2 22.29 0.73 13.77
N VAL A 3 23.09 1.82 13.77
CA VAL A 3 22.58 3.21 13.70
C VAL A 3 22.01 3.55 12.30
N GLY A 4 22.45 2.86 11.24
CA GLY A 4 22.00 3.11 9.87
C GLY A 4 20.58 2.65 9.62
N LEU A 5 20.25 1.41 10.03
CA LEU A 5 18.91 0.82 9.87
C LEU A 5 17.84 1.52 10.72
N HIS A 6 18.21 2.06 11.88
CA HIS A 6 17.25 2.83 12.69
C HIS A 6 16.91 4.18 12.05
N ARG A 7 17.87 4.82 11.37
CA ARG A 7 17.68 6.10 10.66
C ARG A 7 16.93 5.93 9.34
N SER A 8 17.21 4.89 8.56
CA SER A 8 16.51 4.61 7.30
C SER A 8 15.01 4.33 7.51
N PHE A 9 14.62 3.94 8.73
CA PHE A 9 13.28 3.48 9.06
C PHE A 9 12.57 4.30 10.14
N ASN A 10 13.05 5.51 10.43
CA ASN A 10 12.45 6.44 11.39
C ASN A 10 12.15 5.85 12.78
N LEU A 11 12.96 4.89 13.23
CA LEU A 11 12.80 4.24 14.53
C LEU A 11 13.50 5.06 15.63
N SER A 12 12.86 6.14 16.09
CA SER A 12 13.33 6.90 17.26
C SER A 12 12.97 6.20 18.59
N LEU A 13 13.99 5.87 19.38
CA LEU A 13 13.87 5.29 20.72
C LEU A 13 13.85 6.42 21.76
N ARG A 14 12.73 6.50 22.52
CA ARG A 14 12.47 7.42 23.66
C ARG A 14 12.30 8.90 23.32
N GLY A 15 11.21 9.22 22.61
CA GLY A 15 10.62 10.56 22.66
C GLY A 15 9.83 10.77 23.97
N ARG A 16 9.94 11.93 24.61
CA ARG A 16 8.93 12.39 25.58
C ARG A 16 7.61 12.55 24.83
N PHE A 17 6.47 12.28 25.47
CA PHE A 17 5.16 12.53 24.84
C PHE A 17 5.06 14.00 24.42
N THR A 18 4.50 14.25 23.24
CA THR A 18 4.30 15.61 22.74
C THR A 18 3.36 16.36 23.68
N ASN A 19 3.74 17.58 24.07
CA ASN A 19 2.91 18.45 24.89
C ASN A 19 1.85 19.13 24.01
N ILE A 20 0.76 18.42 23.73
CA ILE A 20 -0.39 18.88 22.96
C ILE A 20 -1.61 19.00 23.88
N SER A 21 -2.43 20.05 23.76
CA SER A 21 -3.67 20.20 24.54
C SER A 21 -4.74 19.19 24.09
N ASP A 22 -5.81 19.01 24.88
CA ASP A 22 -6.91 18.14 24.47
C ASP A 22 -7.71 18.74 23.29
N ALA A 23 -7.81 20.07 23.19
CA ALA A 23 -8.50 20.75 22.09
C ALA A 23 -7.73 20.62 20.76
N GLU A 24 -6.42 20.89 20.76
CA GLU A 24 -5.57 20.70 19.58
C GLU A 24 -5.52 19.22 19.17
N LEU A 25 -5.50 18.31 20.14
CA LEU A 25 -5.56 16.87 19.84
C LEU A 25 -6.90 16.49 19.19
N ASP A 26 -8.01 17.07 19.65
CA ASP A 26 -9.34 16.83 19.08
C ASP A 26 -9.42 17.33 17.63
N GLU A 27 -8.86 18.50 17.33
CA GLU A 27 -8.74 19.01 15.96
C GLU A 27 -7.90 18.09 15.07
N ARG A 28 -6.72 17.67 15.54
CA ARG A 28 -5.86 16.73 14.81
C ARG A 28 -6.53 15.38 14.59
N VAL A 29 -7.22 14.84 15.60
CA VAL A 29 -7.96 13.57 15.49
C VAL A 29 -9.12 13.72 14.52
N TYR A 30 -9.84 14.84 14.55
CA TYR A 30 -10.90 15.14 13.59
C TYR A 30 -10.36 15.18 12.16
N GLN A 31 -9.24 15.88 11.92
CA GLN A 31 -8.56 15.92 10.62
C GLN A 31 -8.06 14.54 10.16
N VAL A 32 -7.56 13.71 11.09
CA VAL A 32 -7.06 12.37 10.79
C VAL A 32 -8.19 11.39 10.48
N VAL A 33 -9.30 11.47 11.23
CA VAL A 33 -10.45 10.60 11.07
C VAL A 33 -11.29 11.03 9.86
N SER A 34 -11.44 12.34 9.62
CA SER A 34 -12.16 13.01 8.52
C SER A 34 -13.07 12.09 7.69
N ASN A 35 -14.31 11.91 8.17
CA ASN A 35 -15.36 11.11 7.55
C ASN A 35 -15.04 9.61 7.29
N ASN A 36 -13.94 9.08 7.85
CA ASN A 36 -13.63 7.66 7.89
C ASN A 36 -13.87 7.08 9.29
N ASP A 37 -15.12 6.72 9.55
CA ASP A 37 -15.57 6.15 10.82
C ASP A 37 -15.02 4.75 11.10
N SER A 38 -14.38 4.11 10.12
CA SER A 38 -13.76 2.80 10.31
C SER A 38 -12.38 2.89 10.98
N LEU A 39 -11.73 4.06 11.00
CA LEU A 39 -10.43 4.23 11.64
C LEU A 39 -10.50 4.02 13.15
N GLY A 40 -9.66 3.11 13.66
CA GLY A 40 -9.59 2.81 15.09
C GLY A 40 -8.55 3.66 15.84
N PRO A 41 -8.62 3.71 17.20
CA PRO A 41 -7.72 4.55 18.00
C PRO A 41 -6.23 4.26 17.86
N GLU A 42 -5.84 3.01 17.62
CA GLU A 42 -4.43 2.70 17.38
C GLU A 42 -3.96 3.14 15.99
N ALA A 43 -4.87 3.11 15.00
CA ALA A 43 -4.59 3.62 13.67
C ALA A 43 -4.39 5.14 13.77
N VAL A 44 -5.35 5.88 14.34
CA VAL A 44 -5.25 7.33 14.55
C VAL A 44 -3.95 7.69 15.28
N ARG A 45 -3.63 6.97 16.37
CA ARG A 45 -2.39 7.17 17.12
C ARG A 45 -1.13 6.93 16.29
N ALA A 46 -1.11 5.90 15.43
CA ALA A 46 0.03 5.63 14.56
C ALA A 46 0.21 6.71 13.49
N ARG A 47 -0.90 7.27 12.97
CA ARG A 47 -0.86 8.39 12.02
C ARG A 47 -0.31 9.67 12.67
N LEU A 48 -0.78 10.01 13.87
CA LEU A 48 -0.21 11.09 14.68
C LEU A 48 1.30 10.89 14.91
N PHE A 49 1.73 9.65 15.20
CA PHE A 49 3.16 9.35 15.35
C PHE A 49 3.96 9.57 14.06
N GLY A 50 3.41 9.16 12.90
CA GLY A 50 4.00 9.44 11.59
C GLY A 50 4.12 10.94 11.29
N GLU A 51 3.24 11.77 11.86
CA GLU A 51 3.30 13.24 11.83
C GLU A 51 4.22 13.84 12.91
N GLY A 52 4.98 13.02 13.65
CA GLY A 52 5.88 13.46 14.72
C GLY A 52 5.21 13.69 16.07
N LEU A 53 3.92 13.41 16.21
CA LEU A 53 3.15 13.57 17.44
C LEU A 53 3.10 12.26 18.24
N LEU A 54 3.91 12.17 19.29
CA LEU A 54 3.88 11.03 20.20
C LEU A 54 2.84 11.26 21.31
N VAL A 55 1.65 10.68 21.14
CA VAL A 55 0.51 10.87 22.08
C VAL A 55 0.18 9.57 22.84
N GLN A 56 -0.25 9.70 24.10
CA GLN A 56 -0.69 8.56 24.90
C GLN A 56 -1.95 7.93 24.32
N ARG A 57 -1.99 6.59 24.27
CA ARG A 57 -3.17 5.80 23.83
C ARG A 57 -4.48 6.22 24.48
N ARG A 58 -4.45 6.48 25.80
CA ARG A 58 -5.65 6.90 26.55
C ARG A 58 -6.21 8.23 26.03
N ARG A 59 -5.35 9.19 25.65
CA ARG A 59 -5.76 10.50 25.16
C ARG A 59 -6.38 10.40 23.78
N VAL A 60 -5.76 9.66 22.85
CA VAL A 60 -6.34 9.42 21.51
C VAL A 60 -7.71 8.74 21.59
N ARG A 61 -7.89 7.75 22.47
CA ARG A 61 -9.19 7.10 22.68
C ARG A 61 -10.26 8.06 23.20
N ARG A 62 -9.92 8.94 24.15
CA ARG A 62 -10.86 9.94 24.68
C ARG A 62 -11.21 10.98 23.62
N SER A 63 -10.21 11.44 22.87
CA SER A 63 -10.39 12.37 21.76
C SER A 63 -11.36 11.81 20.72
N MET A 64 -11.16 10.57 20.25
CA MET A 64 -12.09 9.94 19.31
C MET A 64 -13.52 9.78 19.84
N LEU A 65 -13.71 9.57 21.15
CA LEU A 65 -15.05 9.51 21.74
C LEU A 65 -15.73 10.89 21.76
N ARG A 66 -14.95 11.97 21.91
CA ARG A 66 -15.47 13.34 21.88
C ARG A 66 -15.76 13.81 20.45
N THR A 67 -14.91 13.46 19.49
CA THR A 67 -15.00 13.96 18.11
C THR A 67 -15.84 13.08 17.19
N ASN A 68 -15.97 11.78 17.48
CA ASN A 68 -16.74 10.85 16.65
C ASN A 68 -17.34 9.68 17.49
N PRO A 69 -18.38 9.97 18.30
CA PRO A 69 -19.03 8.97 19.14
C PRO A 69 -19.75 7.88 18.33
N GLU A 70 -20.38 8.22 17.21
CA GLU A 70 -21.12 7.28 16.35
C GLU A 70 -20.19 6.26 15.70
N GLY A 71 -19.08 6.70 15.11
CA GLY A 71 -18.05 5.82 14.58
C GLY A 71 -17.43 4.93 15.67
N ALA A 72 -17.32 5.43 16.91
CA ALA A 72 -16.87 4.61 18.04
C ALA A 72 -17.85 3.49 18.40
N ALA A 73 -19.15 3.76 18.36
CA ALA A 73 -20.20 2.77 18.58
C ALA A 73 -20.22 1.72 17.44
N SER A 74 -20.19 2.15 16.18
CA SER A 74 -20.17 1.27 15.00
C SER A 74 -19.00 0.27 15.05
N ARG A 75 -17.80 0.73 15.41
CA ARG A 75 -16.61 -0.14 15.58
C ARG A 75 -16.74 -1.14 16.73
N ALA A 76 -17.47 -0.80 17.79
CA ALA A 76 -17.68 -1.69 18.93
C ALA A 76 -18.63 -2.85 18.59
N MET A 77 -19.57 -2.62 17.68
CA MET A 77 -20.60 -3.58 17.25
C MET A 77 -20.14 -4.51 16.11
N SER A 78 -18.99 -4.22 15.48
CA SER A 78 -18.46 -5.02 14.37
C SER A 78 -17.88 -6.36 14.83
N SER A 79 -18.28 -7.46 14.19
CA SER A 79 -17.91 -8.83 14.57
C SER A 79 -16.42 -9.15 14.33
N ARG A 80 -15.81 -9.89 15.27
CA ARG A 80 -14.40 -10.33 15.18
C ARG A 80 -14.31 -11.72 14.55
N LEU A 81 -13.81 -11.77 13.32
CA LEU A 81 -13.51 -13.03 12.62
C LEU A 81 -12.49 -13.91 13.36
N HIS A 82 -12.71 -15.22 13.29
CA HIS A 82 -11.79 -16.26 13.78
C HIS A 82 -10.41 -16.16 13.11
N ARG A 83 -9.35 -16.36 13.90
CA ARG A 83 -7.95 -16.17 13.45
C ARG A 83 -7.25 -17.52 13.29
N ARG A 84 -6.74 -17.80 12.08
CA ARG A 84 -5.81 -18.91 11.82
C ARG A 84 -4.35 -18.46 11.99
N THR A 85 -3.52 -19.35 12.53
CA THR A 85 -2.07 -19.13 12.70
C THR A 85 -1.34 -19.41 11.39
N TYR A 86 -0.48 -18.48 10.95
CA TYR A 86 0.36 -18.62 9.75
C TYR A 86 1.81 -18.33 10.14
N ARG A 87 2.75 -19.14 9.66
CA ARG A 87 4.17 -19.09 10.02
C ARG A 87 5.03 -19.18 8.75
N VAL A 88 6.13 -18.44 8.73
CA VAL A 88 7.15 -18.46 7.66
C VAL A 88 8.54 -18.41 8.32
N ALA A 89 9.60 -18.67 7.56
CA ALA A 89 10.94 -18.86 8.12
C ALA A 89 11.54 -17.61 8.81
N GLY A 90 11.18 -16.42 8.33
CA GLY A 90 11.76 -15.17 8.82
C GLY A 90 11.24 -13.96 8.05
N PRO A 91 11.77 -12.76 8.34
CA PRO A 91 11.60 -11.60 7.48
C PRO A 91 11.96 -11.94 6.02
N ASN A 92 11.27 -11.29 5.09
CA ASN A 92 11.54 -11.38 3.66
C ASN A 92 11.50 -12.81 3.05
N SER A 93 10.88 -13.78 3.73
CA SER A 93 10.95 -15.21 3.35
C SER A 93 10.02 -15.64 2.20
N LEU A 94 8.89 -14.98 2.05
CA LEU A 94 8.00 -15.02 0.90
C LEU A 94 7.47 -13.57 0.72
N TRP A 95 6.73 -13.15 -0.30
CA TRP A 95 5.95 -11.89 -0.44
C TRP A 95 4.64 -12.24 -1.15
N HIS A 96 3.51 -11.64 -0.78
CA HIS A 96 2.20 -11.84 -1.41
C HIS A 96 1.90 -10.66 -2.33
N LEU A 97 1.43 -10.93 -3.55
CA LEU A 97 1.10 -9.98 -4.61
C LEU A 97 -0.40 -10.12 -4.98
N ASP A 98 -1.04 -9.02 -5.38
CA ASP A 98 -2.46 -8.95 -5.79
C ASP A 98 -2.72 -7.71 -6.67
N ASP A 99 -3.63 -7.86 -7.62
CA ASP A 99 -3.65 -7.18 -8.93
C ASP A 99 -4.07 -5.70 -8.90
N PHE A 100 -4.73 -5.27 -7.82
CA PHE A 100 -5.17 -3.88 -7.71
C PHE A 100 -4.24 -3.04 -6.84
N PHE A 101 -3.65 -3.63 -5.80
CA PHE A 101 -2.64 -2.98 -4.98
C PHE A 101 -1.84 -4.04 -4.22
N PHE A 102 -0.53 -4.04 -4.41
CA PHE A 102 0.30 -5.14 -3.96
C PHE A 102 0.76 -4.94 -2.51
N ILE A 103 0.60 -5.97 -1.66
CA ILE A 103 1.63 -6.58 -0.77
C ILE A 103 1.06 -7.18 0.51
N ILE A 104 1.55 -8.38 0.88
CA ILE A 104 1.93 -8.72 2.28
C ILE A 104 3.12 -9.68 2.34
N HIS A 105 4.01 -9.60 3.33
CA HIS A 105 4.53 -10.87 3.88
C HIS A 105 4.50 -11.06 5.39
N PHE A 106 4.08 -12.27 5.79
CA PHE A 106 3.82 -12.59 7.19
C PHE A 106 4.64 -13.76 7.72
N THR A 107 5.73 -13.39 8.40
CA THR A 107 5.67 -13.49 9.86
C THR A 107 5.19 -12.18 10.51
N LEU A 108 5.21 -11.00 9.82
CA LEU A 108 5.25 -9.69 10.50
C LEU A 108 4.48 -8.46 9.89
N LYS A 109 3.44 -8.63 9.07
CA LYS A 109 2.37 -7.61 8.80
C LYS A 109 2.89 -6.35 8.12
N LEU A 110 4.09 -6.35 7.56
CA LEU A 110 4.64 -5.18 6.89
C LEU A 110 4.05 -5.05 5.48
N VAL A 111 3.70 -3.82 5.09
CA VAL A 111 3.33 -3.45 3.72
C VAL A 111 4.53 -2.75 3.10
N THR A 112 5.12 -3.33 2.05
CA THR A 112 6.39 -2.85 1.44
C THR A 112 6.20 -1.81 0.31
N PHE A 113 5.00 -1.64 -0.22
CA PHE A 113 4.49 -0.72 -1.23
C PHE A 113 2.94 -0.89 -1.26
N LEU A 114 2.19 0.10 -1.74
CA LEU A 114 0.74 0.04 -1.95
C LEU A 114 0.38 1.28 -2.78
N GLU A 115 -0.03 1.09 -4.03
CA GLU A 115 -0.13 2.20 -4.97
C GLU A 115 -1.18 1.93 -6.06
N ALA A 116 -2.11 2.87 -6.23
CA ALA A 116 -3.05 2.90 -7.35
C ALA A 116 -2.31 3.26 -8.64
N SER A 117 -2.64 2.59 -9.74
CA SER A 117 -2.14 2.95 -11.07
C SER A 117 -3.21 2.77 -12.14
N TYR A 118 -2.98 3.45 -13.27
CA TYR A 118 -3.80 3.41 -14.48
C TYR A 118 -3.61 2.10 -15.28
N ASN A 119 -2.40 1.51 -15.27
CA ASN A 119 -2.06 0.33 -16.05
C ASN A 119 -1.81 -0.91 -15.18
N ARG A 120 -2.32 -2.06 -15.64
CA ARG A 120 -2.32 -3.33 -14.91
C ARG A 120 -0.96 -4.03 -14.84
N SER A 121 -0.16 -4.07 -15.92
CA SER A 121 0.97 -5.03 -16.02
C SER A 121 2.37 -4.41 -16.01
N SER A 122 2.61 -3.29 -16.71
CA SER A 122 3.94 -2.64 -16.74
C SER A 122 4.35 -2.01 -15.40
N THR A 123 3.37 -1.74 -14.53
CA THR A 123 3.56 -1.06 -13.25
C THR A 123 3.96 -1.99 -12.11
N VAL A 124 3.64 -3.29 -12.18
CA VAL A 124 3.87 -4.24 -11.07
C VAL A 124 5.36 -4.47 -10.84
N MET A 125 6.10 -4.71 -11.92
CA MET A 125 7.54 -4.96 -11.84
C MET A 125 8.30 -3.72 -11.35
N GLU A 126 7.94 -2.53 -11.82
CA GLU A 126 8.57 -1.28 -11.38
C GLU A 126 8.39 -1.07 -9.87
N LYS A 127 7.16 -1.24 -9.37
CA LYS A 127 6.85 -1.16 -7.93
C LYS A 127 7.57 -2.24 -7.13
N PHE A 128 7.66 -3.46 -7.66
CA PHE A 128 8.40 -4.56 -7.05
C PHE A 128 9.88 -4.22 -6.90
N VAL A 129 10.53 -3.69 -7.94
CA VAL A 129 11.93 -3.28 -7.91
C VAL A 129 12.17 -2.16 -6.89
N LYS A 130 11.31 -1.13 -6.85
CA LYS A 130 11.38 -0.05 -5.84
C LYS A 130 11.33 -0.60 -4.40
N ALA A 131 10.51 -1.61 -4.15
CA ALA A 131 10.44 -2.22 -2.82
C ALA A 131 11.60 -3.16 -2.52
N VAL A 132 12.12 -3.85 -3.53
CA VAL A 132 13.35 -4.65 -3.40
C VAL A 132 14.53 -3.78 -3.00
N ASP A 133 14.64 -2.57 -3.55
CA ASP A 133 15.69 -1.61 -3.16
C ASP A 133 15.64 -1.28 -1.65
N GLN A 134 14.43 -1.16 -1.09
CA GLN A 134 14.26 -0.84 0.33
C GLN A 134 14.36 -2.06 1.28
N TYR A 135 13.89 -3.22 0.84
CA TYR A 135 13.65 -4.38 1.70
C TYR A 135 14.47 -5.62 1.34
N GLY A 136 15.27 -5.56 0.27
CA GLY A 136 15.97 -6.69 -0.31
C GLY A 136 15.06 -7.62 -1.11
N VAL A 137 15.64 -8.40 -2.02
CA VAL A 137 14.87 -9.39 -2.80
C VAL A 137 14.26 -10.44 -1.86
N PRO A 138 12.96 -10.75 -1.90
CA PRO A 138 12.40 -11.79 -1.07
C PRO A 138 12.94 -13.18 -1.44
N SER A 139 12.82 -14.14 -0.52
CA SER A 139 13.15 -15.52 -0.85
C SER A 139 12.11 -16.14 -1.78
N ARG A 140 10.82 -15.80 -1.67
CA ARG A 140 9.77 -16.30 -2.57
C ARG A 140 8.73 -15.21 -2.80
N VAL A 141 7.91 -15.33 -3.83
CA VAL A 141 6.67 -14.56 -4.00
C VAL A 141 5.48 -15.51 -4.11
N ARG A 142 4.28 -15.06 -3.76
CA ARG A 142 3.00 -15.73 -3.95
C ARG A 142 2.08 -14.73 -4.61
N CYS A 143 1.53 -15.09 -5.75
CA CYS A 143 0.54 -14.32 -6.47
C CYS A 143 -0.58 -15.27 -6.91
N ASP A 144 -1.64 -14.71 -7.46
CA ASP A 144 -2.58 -15.52 -8.20
C ASP A 144 -2.04 -15.85 -9.61
N GLN A 145 -2.94 -16.21 -10.53
CA GLN A 145 -2.59 -16.54 -11.91
C GLN A 145 -2.81 -15.37 -12.87
N GLY A 146 -2.96 -14.15 -12.36
CA GLY A 146 -3.04 -12.96 -13.18
C GLY A 146 -1.77 -12.74 -14.02
N GLY A 147 -1.95 -12.10 -15.17
CA GLY A 147 -0.91 -11.87 -16.16
C GLY A 147 0.07 -10.76 -15.76
N GLU A 148 -0.43 -9.77 -15.01
CA GLU A 148 0.34 -8.68 -14.41
C GLU A 148 1.48 -9.17 -13.49
N ASN A 149 1.31 -10.33 -12.85
CA ASN A 149 2.32 -10.93 -11.99
C ASN A 149 3.39 -11.75 -12.76
N ASN A 150 3.29 -11.90 -14.09
CA ASN A 150 4.22 -12.70 -14.92
C ASN A 150 5.66 -12.22 -14.82
N THR A 151 5.89 -10.91 -14.97
CA THR A 151 7.25 -10.35 -14.97
C THR A 151 7.94 -10.54 -13.62
N VAL A 152 7.22 -10.38 -12.51
CA VAL A 152 7.78 -10.61 -11.16
C VAL A 152 8.08 -12.09 -10.95
N CYS A 153 7.21 -12.99 -11.42
CA CYS A 153 7.45 -14.43 -11.30
C CYS A 153 8.69 -14.86 -12.09
N LEU A 154 8.85 -14.36 -13.32
CA LEU A 154 10.03 -14.61 -14.14
C LEU A 154 11.29 -14.07 -13.47
N PHE A 155 11.27 -12.83 -12.97
CA PHE A 155 12.38 -12.26 -12.21
C PHE A 155 12.79 -13.15 -11.04
N MET A 156 11.81 -13.64 -10.26
CA MET A 156 12.08 -14.47 -9.09
C MET A 156 12.68 -15.83 -9.44
N GLU A 157 12.25 -16.46 -10.54
CA GLU A 157 12.85 -17.72 -11.01
C GLU A 157 14.25 -17.53 -11.59
N VAL A 158 14.53 -16.42 -12.28
CA VAL A 158 15.87 -16.11 -12.78
C VAL A 158 16.81 -15.74 -11.64
N PHE A 159 16.41 -14.79 -10.78
CA PHE A 159 17.27 -14.25 -9.73
C PHE A 159 17.57 -15.27 -8.62
N ARG A 160 16.59 -16.11 -8.24
CA ARG A 160 16.74 -17.09 -7.16
C ARG A 160 17.15 -18.49 -7.64
N GLY A 161 17.29 -18.69 -8.95
CA GLY A 161 17.56 -19.99 -9.56
C GLY A 161 16.29 -20.72 -9.99
N SER A 162 16.37 -21.31 -11.18
CA SER A 162 15.25 -21.96 -11.85
C SER A 162 14.75 -23.19 -11.06
N ALA A 163 13.43 -23.39 -11.07
CA ALA A 163 12.77 -24.55 -10.45
C ALA A 163 12.95 -24.66 -8.92
N ARG A 164 13.41 -23.60 -8.25
CA ARG A 164 13.49 -23.51 -6.78
C ARG A 164 12.11 -23.41 -6.11
N GLY A 165 11.07 -23.06 -6.89
CA GLY A 165 9.75 -22.71 -6.37
C GLY A 165 9.76 -21.32 -5.74
N SER A 166 10.39 -20.37 -6.44
CA SER A 166 10.56 -18.99 -6.00
C SER A 166 9.30 -18.16 -6.27
N ALA A 167 8.47 -18.55 -7.25
CA ALA A 167 7.14 -18.02 -7.46
C ALA A 167 6.05 -19.07 -7.16
N LEU A 168 5.19 -18.80 -6.16
CA LEU A 168 4.09 -19.66 -5.74
C LEU A 168 2.76 -19.14 -6.31
N ARG A 169 2.32 -19.67 -7.44
CA ARG A 169 1.02 -19.33 -8.04
C ARG A 169 -0.10 -20.21 -7.50
N GLY A 170 -1.26 -19.63 -7.21
CA GLY A 170 -2.43 -20.36 -6.72
C GLY A 170 -3.74 -19.62 -6.95
N ARG A 171 -4.87 -20.18 -6.53
CA ARG A 171 -6.16 -19.46 -6.60
C ARG A 171 -6.17 -18.31 -5.60
N SER A 172 -6.84 -17.19 -5.93
CA SER A 172 -7.00 -16.01 -5.06
C SER A 172 -7.46 -16.35 -3.64
N THR A 173 -8.34 -17.34 -3.48
CA THR A 173 -8.82 -17.86 -2.17
C THR A 173 -7.75 -18.44 -1.25
N HIS A 174 -6.55 -18.72 -1.78
CA HIS A 174 -5.38 -19.14 -0.99
C HIS A 174 -4.55 -17.93 -0.51
N ASN A 175 -4.85 -16.74 -1.02
CA ASN A 175 -4.25 -15.46 -0.66
C ASN A 175 -5.01 -14.75 0.48
N GLN A 176 -5.60 -15.51 1.41
CA GLN A 176 -6.41 -14.99 2.54
C GLN A 176 -5.75 -13.87 3.37
N ARG A 177 -4.42 -13.74 3.30
CA ARG A 177 -3.68 -12.68 3.96
C ARG A 177 -3.88 -11.36 3.24
N ILE A 178 -3.70 -11.32 1.91
CA ILE A 178 -3.92 -10.12 1.12
C ILE A 178 -5.38 -9.70 1.22
N GLU A 179 -6.32 -10.63 1.12
CA GLU A 179 -7.76 -10.37 1.28
C GLU A 179 -8.10 -9.73 2.64
N ARG A 180 -7.38 -10.11 3.70
CA ARG A 180 -7.57 -9.50 5.02
C ARG A 180 -7.04 -8.07 5.08
N LEU A 181 -5.84 -7.83 4.55
CA LEU A 181 -5.31 -6.46 4.45
C LEU A 181 -6.21 -5.61 3.57
N TRP A 182 -6.73 -6.18 2.48
CA TRP A 182 -7.75 -5.55 1.64
C TRP A 182 -8.94 -5.07 2.42
N GLY A 183 -9.46 -5.90 3.33
CA GLY A 183 -10.53 -5.47 4.24
C GLY A 183 -10.14 -4.30 5.16
N ASP A 184 -8.85 -4.14 5.51
CA ASP A 184 -8.35 -3.00 6.29
C ASP A 184 -8.06 -1.76 5.41
N VAL A 185 -7.52 -1.93 4.19
CA VAL A 185 -7.30 -0.88 3.18
C VAL A 185 -8.64 -0.31 2.71
N TRP A 186 -9.62 -1.18 2.47
CA TRP A 186 -10.99 -0.77 2.14
C TRP A 186 -11.56 0.14 3.18
N ARG A 187 -11.52 -0.30 4.45
CA ARG A 187 -12.00 0.48 5.59
C ARG A 187 -11.17 1.73 5.83
N GLY A 188 -9.87 1.71 5.55
CA GLY A 188 -8.95 2.80 5.85
C GLY A 188 -8.88 3.89 4.78
N VAL A 189 -9.17 3.56 3.52
CA VAL A 189 -8.94 4.44 2.36
C VAL A 189 -10.04 4.27 1.31
N VAL A 190 -10.20 3.08 0.74
CA VAL A 190 -10.95 2.90 -0.52
C VAL A 190 -12.45 3.19 -0.37
N ASN A 191 -13.06 2.89 0.78
CA ASN A 191 -14.48 3.15 1.02
C ASN A 191 -14.87 4.62 0.82
N VAL A 192 -13.99 5.57 1.20
CA VAL A 192 -14.23 7.01 1.06
C VAL A 192 -14.34 7.40 -0.41
N TYR A 193 -13.40 6.92 -1.23
CA TYR A 193 -13.38 7.18 -2.67
C TYR A 193 -14.50 6.44 -3.39
N HIS A 194 -14.79 5.20 -3.01
CA HIS A 194 -15.91 4.46 -3.56
C HIS A 194 -17.23 5.21 -3.31
N SER A 195 -17.52 5.60 -2.08
CA SER A 195 -18.74 6.38 -1.77
C SER A 195 -18.77 7.73 -2.50
N LEU A 196 -17.63 8.40 -2.64
CA LEU A 196 -17.53 9.65 -3.38
C LEU A 196 -17.85 9.44 -4.86
N PHE A 197 -17.26 8.45 -5.51
CA PHE A 197 -17.47 8.20 -6.93
C PHE A 197 -18.89 7.75 -7.23
N THR A 198 -19.49 6.91 -6.36
CA THR A 198 -20.92 6.59 -6.45
C THR A 198 -21.79 7.85 -6.37
N LEU A 199 -21.46 8.81 -5.51
CA LEU A 199 -22.19 10.07 -5.42
C LEU A 199 -22.02 10.92 -6.69
N LEU A 200 -20.79 11.05 -7.20
CA LEU A 200 -20.51 11.82 -8.42
C LEU A 200 -21.22 11.25 -9.65
N GLU A 201 -21.40 9.93 -9.72
CA GLU A 201 -22.16 9.25 -10.77
C GLU A 201 -23.67 9.50 -10.61
N VAL A 202 -24.21 9.34 -9.39
CA VAL A 202 -25.63 9.56 -9.10
C VAL A 202 -26.05 11.01 -9.33
N ASP A 203 -25.21 11.96 -8.95
CA ASP A 203 -25.44 13.40 -9.12
C ASP A 203 -25.09 13.88 -10.54
N VAL A 204 -24.68 12.98 -11.44
CA VAL A 204 -24.34 13.26 -12.85
C VAL A 204 -23.23 14.31 -12.99
N VAL A 205 -22.32 14.38 -12.02
CA VAL A 205 -21.11 15.21 -12.09
C VAL A 205 -20.08 14.56 -13.01
N VAL A 206 -20.04 13.23 -13.04
CA VAL A 206 -19.15 12.45 -13.92
C VAL A 206 -20.00 11.51 -14.78
N ASP A 207 -19.82 11.59 -16.10
CA ASP A 207 -20.31 10.57 -17.02
C ASP A 207 -19.23 9.50 -17.21
N CYS A 208 -19.52 8.26 -16.80
CA CYS A 208 -18.60 7.13 -16.91
C CYS A 208 -18.36 6.66 -18.36
N ASN A 209 -19.16 7.14 -19.32
CA ASN A 209 -18.97 6.89 -20.74
C ASN A 209 -18.18 8.01 -21.43
N ASN A 210 -17.84 9.09 -20.72
CA ASN A 210 -17.07 10.20 -21.25
C ASN A 210 -15.58 10.07 -20.86
N GLU A 211 -14.72 9.85 -21.84
CA GLU A 211 -13.28 9.69 -21.65
C GLU A 211 -12.60 10.91 -21.01
N ASN A 212 -13.09 12.13 -21.27
CA ASN A 212 -12.59 13.36 -20.66
C ASN A 212 -12.89 13.37 -19.15
N HIS A 213 -14.10 12.93 -18.76
CA HIS A 213 -14.49 12.87 -17.35
C HIS A 213 -13.70 11.78 -16.61
N LEU A 214 -13.48 10.62 -17.25
CA LEU A 214 -12.61 9.57 -16.71
C LEU A 214 -11.15 10.05 -16.56
N TRP A 215 -10.65 10.81 -17.53
CA TRP A 215 -9.32 11.41 -17.47
C TRP A 215 -9.22 12.44 -16.34
N ALA A 216 -10.22 13.33 -16.19
CA ALA A 216 -10.29 14.32 -15.13
C ALA A 216 -10.33 13.66 -13.73
N LEU A 217 -11.12 12.57 -13.60
CA LEU A 217 -11.15 11.76 -12.39
C LEU A 217 -9.77 11.21 -12.05
N HIS A 218 -9.05 10.64 -13.02
CA HIS A 218 -7.70 10.14 -12.80
C HIS A 218 -6.72 11.27 -12.42
N TYR A 219 -6.77 12.41 -13.12
CA TYR A 219 -5.90 13.56 -12.85
C TYR A 219 -6.03 14.05 -11.41
N ILE A 220 -7.25 14.18 -10.90
CA ILE A 220 -7.52 14.65 -9.53
C ILE A 220 -7.32 13.56 -8.48
N TYR A 221 -7.93 12.40 -8.68
CA TYR A 221 -8.06 11.42 -7.60
C TYR A 221 -6.92 10.42 -7.53
N LEU A 222 -6.19 10.13 -8.61
CA LEU A 222 -5.06 9.21 -8.54
C LEU A 222 -3.96 9.72 -7.58
N PRO A 223 -3.54 11.01 -7.64
CA PRO A 223 -2.60 11.56 -6.65
C PRO A 223 -3.15 11.55 -5.23
N ARG A 224 -4.45 11.86 -5.04
CA ARG A 224 -5.10 11.88 -3.72
C ARG A 224 -5.20 10.50 -3.09
N ILE A 225 -5.62 9.50 -3.87
CA ILE A 225 -5.67 8.10 -3.46
C ILE A 225 -4.27 7.64 -3.08
N ASN A 226 -3.26 7.91 -3.91
CA ASN A 226 -1.88 7.52 -3.60
C ASN A 226 -1.31 8.23 -2.37
N ARG A 227 -1.65 9.50 -2.13
CA ARG A 227 -1.32 10.18 -0.87
C ARG A 227 -1.92 9.44 0.33
N ASP A 228 -3.20 9.09 0.26
CA ASP A 228 -3.91 8.47 1.38
C ASP A 228 -3.49 7.01 1.60
N LEU A 229 -3.15 6.27 0.53
CA LEU A 229 -2.54 4.95 0.61
C LEU A 229 -1.16 5.01 1.26
N ASN A 230 -0.32 5.99 0.90
CA ASN A 230 0.97 6.21 1.55
C ASN A 230 0.80 6.50 3.04
N LEU A 231 -0.19 7.32 3.42
CA LEU A 231 -0.53 7.56 4.82
C LEU A 231 -1.00 6.28 5.53
N PHE A 232 -1.81 5.46 4.87
CA PHE A 232 -2.25 4.17 5.38
C PHE A 232 -1.06 3.22 5.59
N VAL A 233 -0.15 3.09 4.61
CA VAL A 233 1.05 2.25 4.71
C VAL A 233 1.92 2.68 5.87
N ASN A 234 2.15 4.00 6.02
CA ASN A 234 2.93 4.53 7.13
C ASN A 234 2.27 4.21 8.49
N GLN A 235 0.97 4.50 8.62
CA GLN A 235 0.18 4.18 9.81
C GLN A 235 0.22 2.67 10.12
N TRP A 236 0.04 1.84 9.11
CA TRP A 236 0.03 0.40 9.23
C TRP A 236 1.41 -0.14 9.62
N ASN A 237 2.49 0.34 9.03
CA ASN A 237 3.83 -0.18 9.37
C ASN A 237 4.30 0.26 10.76
N HIS A 238 3.77 1.36 11.29
CA HIS A 238 4.15 1.90 12.60
C HIS A 238 3.18 1.57 13.75
N HIS A 239 1.99 1.01 13.50
CA HIS A 239 1.06 0.69 14.58
C HIS A 239 1.51 -0.47 15.46
N CYS A 240 1.39 -0.32 16.78
CA CYS A 240 1.75 -1.36 17.74
C CYS A 240 0.78 -2.56 17.69
N LEU A 241 1.33 -3.77 17.50
CA LEU A 241 0.56 -5.00 17.51
C LEU A 241 0.51 -5.63 18.89
N ARG A 242 -0.69 -5.70 19.49
CA ARG A 242 -0.91 -6.34 20.81
C ARG A 242 -0.37 -7.78 20.86
N THR A 243 -0.54 -8.54 19.78
CA THR A 243 -0.09 -9.93 19.68
C THR A 243 1.42 -10.08 19.47
N ALA A 244 2.13 -8.98 19.22
CA ALA A 244 3.58 -8.97 18.98
C ALA A 244 4.30 -8.10 20.03
N ARG A 245 3.88 -8.22 21.30
CA ARG A 245 4.44 -7.45 22.44
C ARG A 245 4.47 -5.93 22.19
N TYR A 246 3.43 -5.42 21.53
CA TYR A 246 3.30 -4.00 21.16
C TYR A 246 4.38 -3.45 20.23
N MET A 247 5.11 -4.33 19.53
CA MET A 247 6.00 -3.90 18.45
C MET A 247 5.19 -3.56 17.19
N SER A 248 5.64 -2.57 16.42
CA SER A 248 5.09 -2.29 15.09
C SER A 248 5.58 -3.30 14.05
N PRO A 249 4.86 -3.52 12.93
CA PRO A 249 5.36 -4.31 11.81
C PRO A 249 6.81 -3.98 11.45
N TYR A 250 7.13 -2.68 11.41
CA TYR A 250 8.49 -2.19 11.19
C TYR A 250 9.49 -2.72 12.21
N GLN A 251 9.21 -2.51 13.50
CA GLN A 251 10.10 -2.93 14.58
C GLN A 251 10.32 -4.43 14.57
N ILE A 252 9.28 -5.21 14.27
CA ILE A 252 9.45 -6.64 14.24
C ILE A 252 10.27 -7.08 13.02
N PHE A 253 10.09 -6.43 11.86
CA PHE A 253 10.90 -6.69 10.66
C PHE A 253 12.37 -6.45 10.96
N VAL A 254 12.74 -5.24 11.40
CA VAL A 254 14.13 -4.86 11.71
C VAL A 254 14.73 -5.78 12.77
N ARG A 255 13.99 -6.04 13.85
CA ARG A 255 14.44 -6.97 14.91
C ARG A 255 14.63 -8.38 14.38
N GLY A 256 13.75 -8.83 13.48
CA GLY A 256 13.86 -10.13 12.83
C GLY A 256 15.12 -10.23 11.98
N CYS A 257 15.37 -9.21 11.15
CA CYS A 257 16.55 -9.16 10.29
C CYS A 257 17.84 -9.21 11.13
N LEU A 258 17.93 -8.36 12.16
CA LEU A 258 19.11 -8.33 13.05
C LEU A 258 19.33 -9.67 13.79
N ARG A 259 18.26 -10.33 14.23
CA ARG A 259 18.36 -11.62 14.92
C ARG A 259 18.80 -12.76 14.01
N GLN A 260 18.46 -12.68 12.74
CA GLN A 260 18.73 -13.71 11.74
C GLN A 260 19.89 -13.34 10.81
N GLN A 261 20.59 -12.24 11.07
CA GLN A 261 21.67 -11.75 10.21
C GLN A 261 22.81 -12.77 10.06
N ALA A 262 23.13 -13.52 11.11
CA ALA A 262 24.14 -14.58 11.08
C ALA A 262 23.60 -15.90 10.51
N GLN A 263 22.30 -15.98 10.19
CA GLN A 263 21.70 -17.17 9.60
C GLN A 263 21.81 -17.08 8.07
N ASN A 264 22.11 -18.20 7.43
CA ASN A 264 22.24 -18.28 5.97
C ASN A 264 20.85 -18.38 5.29
N LEU A 265 19.96 -17.44 5.61
CA LEU A 265 18.60 -17.38 5.06
C LEU A 265 18.57 -16.48 3.82
N THR A 266 18.12 -17.02 2.70
CA THR A 266 18.02 -16.32 1.41
C THR A 266 17.30 -14.97 1.50
N GLY A 267 16.20 -14.88 2.27
CA GLY A 267 15.48 -13.61 2.42
C GLY A 267 16.24 -12.54 3.22
N ILE A 268 17.20 -12.95 4.05
CA ILE A 268 17.98 -12.03 4.89
C ILE A 268 19.23 -11.52 4.18
N GLN A 269 19.81 -12.32 3.28
CA GLN A 269 21.01 -11.96 2.53
C GLN A 269 20.84 -10.64 1.76
N GLY A 270 19.74 -10.50 1.01
CA GLY A 270 19.42 -9.26 0.28
C GLY A 270 19.07 -8.04 1.14
N VAL A 271 18.93 -8.17 2.47
CA VAL A 271 18.66 -7.04 3.38
C VAL A 271 19.96 -6.34 3.81
N PHE A 272 21.07 -7.08 3.87
CA PHE A 272 22.32 -6.61 4.49
C PHE A 272 23.52 -6.52 3.53
N GLY A 273 23.36 -6.89 2.26
CA GLY A 273 24.43 -6.79 1.27
C GLY A 273 23.91 -6.81 -0.16
N ASP A 274 24.81 -6.55 -1.11
CA ASP A 274 24.56 -6.59 -2.54
C ASP A 274 24.42 -8.04 -3.00
N GLU A 275 23.19 -8.55 -2.91
CA GLU A 275 22.86 -9.89 -3.34
C GLU A 275 22.92 -9.97 -4.88
N GLN A 276 23.79 -10.84 -5.39
CA GLN A 276 23.92 -11.07 -6.82
C GLN A 276 22.92 -12.13 -7.28
N PRO A 277 22.46 -12.07 -8.54
CA PRO A 277 21.65 -13.14 -9.12
C PRO A 277 22.35 -14.49 -8.98
N ALA A 278 21.58 -15.57 -8.79
CA ALA A 278 22.12 -16.91 -8.81
C ALA A 278 22.97 -17.11 -10.08
N GLN A 279 24.20 -17.60 -9.92
CA GLN A 279 25.02 -17.99 -11.06
C GLN A 279 24.25 -19.06 -11.84
N LEU A 280 23.92 -18.78 -13.10
CA LEU A 280 23.49 -19.82 -14.03
C LEU A 280 24.64 -20.83 -14.08
N GLU A 281 24.47 -22.01 -13.46
CA GLU A 281 25.44 -23.08 -13.59
C GLU A 281 25.68 -23.30 -15.09
N ALA A 282 26.93 -23.10 -15.50
CA ALA A 282 27.38 -23.41 -16.85
C ALA A 282 27.06 -24.88 -17.12
N GLU A 283 26.47 -25.15 -18.29
CA GLU A 283 25.94 -26.45 -18.75
C GLU A 283 24.51 -26.80 -18.33
N VAL A 284 23.57 -25.86 -18.48
CA VAL A 284 22.25 -26.28 -19.00
C VAL A 284 22.45 -26.53 -20.50
N PRO A 285 22.27 -27.76 -21.03
CA PRO A 285 22.34 -27.96 -22.47
C PRO A 285 21.39 -26.98 -23.11
N TYR A 286 21.89 -26.16 -24.03
CA TYR A 286 21.09 -25.20 -24.79
C TYR A 286 19.91 -25.95 -25.41
N SER A 287 18.77 -25.88 -24.73
CA SER A 287 17.49 -26.23 -25.30
C SER A 287 17.04 -24.94 -25.99
N PRO A 288 16.80 -24.93 -27.31
CA PRO A 288 16.25 -23.78 -28.02
C PRO A 288 14.87 -23.36 -27.48
N GLN A 289 14.30 -24.20 -26.62
CA GLN A 289 13.07 -23.97 -25.90
C GLN A 289 13.43 -23.34 -24.55
N LEU A 290 13.51 -22.00 -24.51
CA LEU A 290 12.99 -21.28 -23.35
C LEU A 290 11.67 -21.96 -22.97
N PRO A 291 11.40 -22.29 -21.69
CA PRO A 291 10.09 -22.82 -21.32
C PRO A 291 9.06 -21.85 -21.92
N ALA A 292 8.24 -22.34 -22.85
CA ALA A 292 7.25 -21.51 -23.49
C ALA A 292 6.23 -21.13 -22.41
N PHE A 293 6.52 -20.00 -21.75
CA PHE A 293 5.72 -19.45 -20.68
C PHE A 293 4.48 -18.81 -21.33
N SER A 294 3.55 -19.67 -21.75
CA SER A 294 2.24 -19.29 -22.26
C SER A 294 1.30 -19.03 -21.09
N TRP A 295 1.28 -17.80 -20.61
CA TRP A 295 0.35 -17.35 -19.58
C TRP A 295 -0.71 -16.46 -20.21
N PRO A 296 -1.93 -16.96 -20.48
CA PRO A 296 -2.97 -16.16 -21.12
C PRO A 296 -3.52 -15.10 -20.16
N ASP A 297 -3.51 -13.84 -20.59
CA ASP A 297 -4.18 -12.73 -19.93
C ASP A 297 -5.70 -12.97 -19.94
N ARG A 298 -6.36 -12.91 -18.78
CA ARG A 298 -7.78 -13.30 -18.66
C ARG A 298 -8.77 -12.14 -18.67
N VAL A 299 -8.32 -10.89 -18.59
CA VAL A 299 -9.21 -9.71 -18.56
C VAL A 299 -8.51 -8.49 -19.18
N GLU A 300 -9.00 -8.02 -20.33
CA GLU A 300 -8.66 -6.72 -20.90
C GLU A 300 -9.61 -5.66 -20.31
N VAL A 301 -9.06 -4.62 -19.69
CA VAL A 301 -9.81 -3.38 -19.41
C VAL A 301 -9.43 -2.39 -20.51
N PRO A 302 -10.42 -1.76 -21.17
CA PRO A 302 -10.15 -0.77 -22.20
C PRO A 302 -9.25 0.32 -21.64
N LEU A 303 -8.21 0.69 -22.39
CA LEU A 303 -7.42 1.87 -22.05
C LEU A 303 -8.30 3.10 -22.27
N ASN A 304 -8.15 4.11 -21.42
CA ASN A 304 -8.67 5.43 -21.76
C ASN A 304 -7.80 5.95 -22.92
N GLU A 305 -8.38 6.08 -24.11
CA GLU A 305 -7.65 6.51 -25.32
C GLU A 305 -7.41 8.02 -25.32
N TYR A 306 -8.13 8.76 -24.47
CA TYR A 306 -7.94 10.19 -24.33
C TYR A 306 -6.62 10.56 -23.66
N ALA A 307 -5.81 11.34 -24.36
CA ALA A 307 -4.60 11.96 -23.86
C ALA A 307 -4.61 13.46 -24.16
N LEU A 308 -4.37 14.27 -23.13
CA LEU A 308 -4.21 15.69 -23.27
C LEU A 308 -2.84 16.01 -23.89
N ASP A 309 -2.79 16.93 -24.85
CA ASP A 309 -1.52 17.40 -25.39
C ASP A 309 -0.65 18.06 -24.31
N ASN A 310 0.67 18.00 -24.46
CA ASN A 310 1.63 18.42 -23.45
C ASN A 310 1.49 19.91 -23.10
N ASP A 311 1.19 20.77 -24.08
CA ASP A 311 1.02 22.21 -23.85
C ASP A 311 -0.23 22.49 -23.02
N ARG A 312 -1.33 21.79 -23.31
CA ARG A 312 -2.59 21.88 -22.56
C ARG A 312 -2.49 21.27 -21.17
N LEU A 313 -1.70 20.20 -21.02
CA LEU A 313 -1.40 19.62 -19.73
C LEU A 313 -0.60 20.57 -18.85
N ALA A 314 0.40 21.25 -19.42
CA ALA A 314 1.17 22.26 -18.69
C ALA A 314 0.30 23.45 -18.25
N GLU A 315 -0.61 23.91 -19.12
CA GLU A 315 -1.59 24.94 -18.79
C GLU A 315 -2.50 24.51 -17.62
N LEU A 316 -3.04 23.29 -17.68
CA LEU A 316 -3.89 22.75 -16.62
C LEU A 316 -3.12 22.60 -15.29
N GLN A 317 -1.87 22.13 -15.33
CA GLN A 317 -1.04 21.94 -14.13
C GLN A 317 -0.67 23.25 -13.43
N GLN A 318 -0.57 24.36 -14.17
CA GLN A 318 -0.39 25.69 -13.57
C GLN A 318 -1.65 26.19 -12.86
N ARG A 319 -2.83 25.73 -13.30
CA ARG A 319 -4.13 26.17 -12.81
C ARG A 319 -4.65 25.32 -11.66
N VAL A 320 -4.54 23.99 -11.79
CA VAL A 320 -5.14 23.02 -10.85
C VAL A 320 -4.07 22.10 -10.30
N ASP A 321 -3.73 22.29 -9.02
CA ASP A 321 -2.96 21.31 -8.23
C ASP A 321 -3.91 20.20 -7.75
N PRO A 322 -3.76 18.94 -8.22
CA PRO A 322 -4.59 17.82 -7.78
C PRO A 322 -4.60 17.60 -6.27
N LEU A 323 -3.56 18.02 -5.54
CA LEU A 323 -3.46 17.87 -4.09
C LEU A 323 -3.90 19.10 -3.30
N GLY A 324 -4.26 20.19 -3.99
CA GLY A 324 -4.69 21.46 -3.43
C GLY A 324 -6.08 21.42 -2.76
N GLY A 325 -6.55 22.58 -2.31
CA GLY A 325 -7.87 22.75 -1.68
C GLY A 325 -7.95 22.23 -0.23
N GLN A 326 -9.09 22.46 0.41
CA GLN A 326 -9.35 21.93 1.75
C GLN A 326 -9.58 20.41 1.70
N ARG A 327 -9.06 19.67 2.68
CA ARG A 327 -9.21 18.19 2.73
C ARG A 327 -10.69 17.76 2.78
N ASP A 328 -11.53 18.60 3.35
CA ASP A 328 -12.94 18.34 3.64
C ASP A 328 -13.78 18.30 2.35
N GLY A 329 -13.41 19.12 1.36
CA GLY A 329 -14.07 19.19 0.05
C GLY A 329 -13.73 18.03 -0.89
N ARG A 330 -12.80 17.14 -0.49
CA ARG A 330 -12.33 15.95 -1.24
C ARG A 330 -11.81 16.20 -2.66
N GLY A 331 -11.79 17.44 -3.15
CA GLY A 331 -11.35 17.80 -4.49
C GLY A 331 -12.47 17.78 -5.53
N VAL A 332 -13.74 17.83 -5.12
CA VAL A 332 -14.89 17.89 -6.04
C VAL A 332 -14.91 19.21 -6.82
N ASP A 333 -14.57 20.31 -6.15
CA ASP A 333 -14.36 21.64 -6.73
C ASP A 333 -13.27 21.61 -7.83
N LEU A 334 -12.14 20.99 -7.54
CA LEU A 334 -11.05 20.84 -8.51
C LEU A 334 -11.44 19.93 -9.67
N LEU A 335 -12.20 18.86 -9.42
CA LEU A 335 -12.71 18.00 -10.48
C LEU A 335 -13.60 18.78 -11.45
N GLN A 336 -14.52 19.59 -10.93
CA GLN A 336 -15.39 20.43 -11.75
C GLN A 336 -14.59 21.44 -12.57
N GLU A 337 -13.56 22.06 -11.97
CA GLU A 337 -12.68 22.97 -12.70
C GLU A 337 -11.93 22.29 -13.85
N VAL A 338 -11.44 21.06 -13.64
CA VAL A 338 -10.80 20.27 -14.69
C VAL A 338 -11.81 19.92 -15.79
N ILE A 339 -13.02 19.46 -15.44
CA ILE A 339 -14.05 19.14 -16.43
C ILE A 339 -14.38 20.38 -17.28
N ILE A 340 -14.61 21.54 -16.65
CA ILE A 340 -14.87 22.80 -17.36
C ILE A 340 -13.72 23.17 -18.29
N PHE A 341 -12.47 22.96 -17.87
CA PHE A 341 -11.30 23.18 -18.72
C PHE A 341 -11.32 22.25 -19.94
N LEU A 342 -11.56 20.95 -19.74
CA LEU A 342 -11.59 19.97 -20.84
C LEU A 342 -12.74 20.21 -21.81
N ASP A 343 -13.91 20.62 -21.33
CA ASP A 343 -15.07 20.96 -22.16
C ASP A 343 -14.88 22.25 -22.96
N SER A 344 -13.87 23.06 -22.62
CA SER A 344 -13.52 24.29 -23.35
C SER A 344 -12.48 24.08 -24.45
N LEU A 345 -11.90 22.89 -24.55
CA LEU A 345 -10.97 22.46 -25.60
C LEU A 345 -11.74 21.94 -26.82
#